data_AF-A0A7L2ISJ1-F1
#
_entry.id   AF-A0A7L2ISJ1-F1
#
_cell.length_a   1.000
_cell.length_b   1.000
_cell.length_c   1.000
_cell.angle_alpha   90.00
_cell.angle_beta   90.00
_cell.angle_gamma   90.00
#
_symmetry.space_group_name_H-M   'P 1'
#
loop_
_entity.id
_entity.type
_entity.pdbx_description
1 polymer ?
#
loop_
_entity_poly.entity_id
_entity_poly.type
_entity_poly.pdbx_seq_one_letter_code
_entity_poly.pdbx_strand_id
1 'polypeptide(L)'
;ISGSRGFTWALFSLPPFTGGPSHAKGSIIGNINDMEFGVAFLNATVMDSPDSQTRVIQAKITNVPWNLGRLSMRKLVSLLSPVYWTTAKEIGEAMNGFTLTDAVFK
;
A
#
# COMPACT_ATOMS: atom_id res chain seq x y z
N ILE A 1 -18.69 17.64 -13.77
CA ILE A 1 -17.24 17.83 -13.45
C ILE A 1 -16.90 16.84 -12.32
N SER A 2 -16.68 15.56 -12.64
CA SER A 2 -16.37 14.54 -11.63
C SER A 2 -14.86 14.33 -11.60
N GLY A 3 -14.18 15.11 -10.76
CA GLY A 3 -12.77 14.95 -10.49
C GLY A 3 -12.58 13.96 -9.35
N SER A 4 -12.45 12.67 -9.66
CA SER A 4 -11.98 11.66 -8.70
C SER A 4 -10.51 11.94 -8.37
N ARG A 5 -10.28 12.91 -7.48
CA ARG A 5 -8.95 13.29 -7.03
C ARG A 5 -8.40 12.14 -6.20
N GLY A 6 -7.41 11.47 -6.76
CA GLY A 6 -6.64 10.46 -6.05
C GLY A 6 -5.90 11.06 -4.87
N PHE A 7 -5.98 10.40 -3.72
CA PHE A 7 -5.22 10.78 -2.54
C PHE A 7 -4.03 9.83 -2.40
N THR A 8 -2.81 10.35 -2.59
CA THR A 8 -1.56 9.64 -2.28
C THR A 8 -1.25 9.87 -0.81
N TRP A 9 -1.13 8.80 -0.03
CA TRP A 9 -1.23 8.91 1.42
C TRP A 9 -0.06 8.27 2.19
N ALA A 10 0.83 7.57 1.49
CA ALA A 10 2.00 6.93 2.06
C ALA A 10 3.14 6.89 1.04
N LEU A 11 4.31 7.37 1.47
CA LEU A 11 5.59 7.21 0.81
C LEU A 11 6.51 6.53 1.82
N PHE A 12 6.76 5.23 1.65
CA PHE A 12 7.65 4.48 2.54
C PHE A 12 8.92 4.10 1.84
N SER A 13 10.07 4.53 2.37
CA SER A 13 11.40 4.10 1.93
C SER A 13 11.78 2.77 2.59
N LEU A 14 12.19 1.80 1.77
CA LEU A 14 12.68 0.45 2.09
C LEU A 14 14.07 0.30 1.51
N PRO A 15 15.05 -0.43 2.01
CA PRO A 15 16.32 -0.62 1.28
C PRO A 15 16.14 -1.35 -0.09
N PRO A 16 17.09 -1.31 -1.04
CA PRO A 16 16.85 -1.65 -2.44
C PRO A 16 16.91 -3.17 -2.65
N PHE A 17 16.16 -3.68 -3.63
CA PHE A 17 16.14 -5.11 -3.99
C PHE A 17 15.91 -5.28 -5.51
N THR A 18 16.43 -6.37 -6.08
CA THR A 18 16.27 -6.70 -7.51
C THR A 18 15.33 -7.90 -7.65
N GLY A 19 14.13 -7.68 -8.22
CA GLY A 19 13.09 -8.71 -8.36
C GLY A 19 11.88 -8.51 -7.45
N GLY A 20 10.77 -9.20 -7.72
CA GLY A 20 9.53 -9.14 -6.95
C GLY A 20 8.42 -8.24 -7.55
N PRO A 21 7.20 -8.31 -7.00
CA PRO A 21 6.04 -7.60 -7.53
C PRO A 21 6.22 -6.08 -7.44
N SER A 22 6.05 -5.40 -8.58
CA SER A 22 6.15 -3.93 -8.66
C SER A 22 4.82 -3.24 -8.40
N HIS A 23 3.69 -3.94 -8.49
CA HIS A 23 2.35 -3.38 -8.35
C HIS A 23 1.47 -4.30 -7.48
N ALA A 24 0.62 -3.68 -6.65
CA ALA A 24 -0.42 -4.37 -5.91
C ALA A 24 -1.75 -3.65 -6.09
N LYS A 25 -2.83 -4.42 -6.29
CA LYS A 25 -4.19 -3.91 -6.41
C LYS A 25 -5.10 -4.67 -5.47
N GLY A 26 -6.08 -3.97 -4.90
CA GLY A 26 -7.04 -4.59 -4.00
C GLY A 26 -8.29 -3.75 -3.79
N SER A 27 -9.26 -4.36 -3.15
CA SER A 27 -10.49 -3.71 -2.69
C SER A 27 -10.52 -3.70 -1.17
N ILE A 28 -11.00 -2.61 -0.60
CA ILE A 28 -11.13 -2.41 0.85
C ILE A 28 -12.59 -2.09 1.13
N ILE A 29 -13.17 -2.77 2.10
CA ILE A 29 -14.50 -2.50 2.64
C ILE A 29 -14.31 -2.33 4.15
N GLY A 30 -15.02 -1.40 4.77
CA GLY A 30 -14.86 -1.22 6.20
C GLY A 30 -15.81 -0.22 6.82
N ASN A 31 -15.78 -0.19 8.14
CA ASN A 31 -16.48 0.77 8.97
C ASN A 31 -15.46 1.51 9.84
N ILE A 32 -15.52 2.84 9.86
CA ILE A 32 -14.65 3.68 10.68
C ILE A 32 -15.53 4.69 11.41
N ASN A 33 -15.48 4.68 12.75
CA ASN A 33 -16.28 5.57 13.60
C ASN A 33 -17.77 5.56 13.21
N ASP A 34 -18.35 4.37 13.10
CA ASP A 34 -19.75 4.12 12.71
C ASP A 34 -20.12 4.55 11.28
N MET A 35 -19.15 5.01 10.49
CA MET A 35 -19.32 5.29 9.07
C MET A 35 -18.84 4.12 8.25
N GLU A 36 -19.79 3.44 7.62
CA GLU A 36 -19.49 2.43 6.61
C GLU A 36 -19.06 3.11 5.31
N PHE A 37 -18.02 2.57 4.69
CA PHE A 37 -17.71 2.85 3.29
C PHE A 37 -17.82 1.55 2.51
N GLY A 38 -18.43 1.63 1.32
CA GLY A 38 -18.52 0.52 0.39
C GLY A 38 -17.16 0.17 -0.21
N VAL A 39 -17.12 -0.32 -1.44
CA VAL A 39 -15.86 -0.76 -2.06
C VAL A 39 -14.95 0.44 -2.36
N ALA A 40 -13.86 0.58 -1.61
CA ALA A 40 -12.72 1.43 -1.93
C ALA A 40 -11.66 0.63 -2.71
N PHE A 41 -10.91 1.30 -3.57
CA PHE A 41 -9.88 0.64 -4.40
C PHE A 41 -8.48 1.06 -3.97
N LEU A 42 -7.63 0.09 -3.65
CA LEU A 42 -6.21 0.27 -3.41
C LEU A 42 -5.42 0.00 -4.69
N ASN A 43 -4.56 0.94 -5.06
CA ASN A 43 -3.53 0.76 -6.07
C ASN A 43 -2.19 1.19 -5.47
N ALA A 44 -1.22 0.27 -5.43
CA ALA A 44 0.11 0.52 -4.90
C ALA A 44 1.16 0.19 -5.95
N THR A 45 2.14 1.08 -6.07
CA THR A 45 3.31 0.94 -6.92
C THR A 45 4.55 0.92 -6.04
N VAL A 46 5.42 -0.05 -6.26
CA VAL A 46 6.74 -0.17 -5.65
C VAL A 46 7.76 0.29 -6.67
N MET A 47 8.55 1.31 -6.32
CA MET A 47 9.54 1.93 -7.20
C MET A 47 10.89 1.93 -6.51
N ASP A 48 11.99 1.82 -7.24
CA ASP A 48 13.30 2.11 -6.66
C ASP A 48 13.51 3.64 -6.60
N SER A 49 14.06 4.12 -5.48
CA SER A 49 14.46 5.51 -5.28
C SER A 49 15.80 5.72 -5.97
N PRO A 50 15.89 6.66 -6.93
CA PRO A 50 17.14 6.98 -7.62
C PRO A 50 18.24 7.45 -6.67
N ASP A 51 17.86 8.09 -5.56
CA ASP A 51 18.78 8.91 -4.75
C ASP A 51 19.28 8.21 -3.48
N SER A 52 18.59 7.17 -3.03
CA SER A 52 18.77 6.68 -1.64
C SER A 52 19.01 5.18 -1.52
N GLN A 53 19.18 4.44 -2.61
CA GLN A 53 19.22 2.98 -2.54
C GLN A 53 18.00 2.48 -1.72
N THR A 54 16.82 3.08 -1.89
CA THR A 54 15.62 2.64 -1.19
C THR A 54 14.46 2.38 -2.14
N ARG A 55 13.68 1.32 -2.00
CA ARG A 55 12.36 1.18 -2.60
C ARG A 55 11.33 2.08 -1.93
N VAL A 56 10.52 2.74 -2.73
CA VAL A 56 9.40 3.56 -2.32
C VAL A 56 8.08 2.84 -2.65
N ILE A 57 7.24 2.62 -1.65
CA ILE A 57 5.85 2.21 -1.87
C ILE A 57 4.99 3.47 -1.97
N GLN A 58 4.42 3.69 -3.15
CA GLN A 58 3.41 4.72 -3.39
C GLN A 58 2.04 4.06 -3.47
N ALA A 59 1.16 4.36 -2.52
CA ALA A 59 -0.21 3.85 -2.51
C ALA A 59 -1.25 4.95 -2.69
N LYS A 60 -2.31 4.61 -3.43
CA LYS A 60 -3.47 5.45 -3.69
C LYS A 60 -4.73 4.64 -3.39
N ILE A 61 -5.57 5.17 -2.50
CA ILE A 61 -6.91 4.64 -2.26
C ILE A 61 -7.92 5.60 -2.88
N THR A 62 -8.85 5.07 -3.66
CA THR A 62 -9.95 5.83 -4.28
C THR A 62 -11.30 5.33 -3.78
N ASN A 63 -12.35 6.12 -4.06
CA ASN A 63 -13.72 5.83 -3.63
C ASN A 63 -13.91 5.80 -2.11
N VAL A 64 -13.10 6.57 -1.38
CA VAL A 64 -13.30 6.81 0.05
C VAL A 64 -14.22 8.01 0.22
N PRO A 65 -15.27 7.93 1.07
CA PRO A 65 -16.11 9.06 1.42
C PRO A 65 -15.29 10.26 1.90
N TRP A 66 -15.67 11.46 1.47
CA TRP A 66 -14.89 12.69 1.68
C TRP A 66 -14.60 12.97 3.17
N ASN A 67 -15.59 12.72 4.03
CA ASN A 67 -15.53 12.89 5.48
C ASN A 67 -14.51 11.94 6.14
N LEU A 68 -14.27 10.76 5.58
CA LEU A 68 -13.27 9.79 6.03
C LEU A 68 -11.88 10.05 5.43
N GLY A 69 -11.85 10.39 4.13
CA GLY A 69 -10.62 10.48 3.35
C GLY A 69 -9.61 11.52 3.83
N ARG A 70 -10.07 12.65 4.37
CA ARG A 70 -9.18 13.77 4.74
C ARG A 70 -8.57 13.67 6.14
N LEU A 71 -9.25 13.00 7.07
CA LEU A 71 -8.92 13.05 8.52
C LEU A 71 -8.55 11.68 9.14
N SER A 72 -9.11 10.57 8.64
CA SER A 72 -8.98 9.26 9.30
C SER A 72 -8.05 8.29 8.56
N MET A 73 -8.07 8.31 7.22
CA MET A 73 -7.29 7.36 6.41
C MET A 73 -5.77 7.45 6.65
N ARG A 74 -5.26 8.62 7.06
CA ARG A 74 -3.83 8.82 7.34
C ARG A 74 -3.30 8.00 8.52
N LYS A 75 -4.19 7.56 9.43
CA LYS A 75 -3.80 6.72 10.58
C LYS A 75 -3.76 5.23 10.23
N LEU A 76 -4.32 4.83 9.09
CA LEU A 76 -4.52 3.44 8.70
C LEU A 76 -3.38 2.91 7.81
N VAL A 77 -2.14 3.24 8.17
CA VAL A 77 -0.93 2.74 7.51
C VAL A 77 -0.86 1.21 7.46
N SER A 78 -1.45 0.54 8.45
CA SER A 78 -1.52 -0.92 8.51
C SER A 78 -2.27 -1.56 7.33
N LEU A 79 -3.10 -0.80 6.59
CA LEU A 79 -3.72 -1.29 5.34
C LEU A 79 -2.68 -1.66 4.27
N LEU A 80 -1.46 -1.13 4.37
CA LEU A 80 -0.36 -1.46 3.48
C LEU A 80 0.56 -2.53 4.04
N SER A 81 0.33 -3.05 5.26
CA SER A 81 1.19 -4.08 5.84
C SER A 81 1.38 -5.30 4.93
N PRO A 82 0.34 -5.84 4.25
CA PRO A 82 0.52 -6.94 3.30
C PRO A 82 1.42 -6.57 2.10
N VAL A 83 1.27 -5.35 1.57
CA VAL A 83 2.11 -4.84 0.47
C VAL A 83 3.54 -4.63 0.94
N TYR A 84 3.73 -4.06 2.13
CA TYR A 84 5.03 -3.87 2.75
C TYR A 84 5.75 -5.20 2.95
N TRP A 85 5.09 -6.16 3.59
CA TRP A 85 5.67 -7.46 3.91
C TRP A 85 6.03 -8.28 2.67
N THR A 86 5.21 -8.25 1.62
CA THR A 86 5.49 -8.98 0.36
C THR A 86 6.60 -8.34 -0.48
N THR A 87 6.89 -7.05 -0.27
CA THR A 87 7.86 -6.29 -1.08
C THR A 87 9.09 -5.86 -0.28
N ALA A 88 9.16 -6.26 0.99
CA ALA A 88 10.24 -5.95 1.90
C ALA A 88 11.58 -6.46 1.36
N LYS A 89 12.66 -5.74 1.70
CA LYS A 89 13.99 -6.20 1.38
C LYS A 89 14.32 -7.42 2.23
N GLU A 90 14.85 -8.43 1.57
CA GLU A 90 15.43 -9.60 2.21
C GLU A 90 16.85 -9.27 2.70
N ILE A 91 17.15 -9.60 3.95
CA ILE A 91 18.43 -9.30 4.58
C ILE A 91 18.94 -10.56 5.26
N GLY A 92 20.10 -11.06 4.83
CA GLY A 92 20.63 -12.33 5.29
C GLY A 92 19.67 -13.47 4.94
N GLU A 93 19.26 -14.24 5.94
CA GLU A 93 18.29 -15.35 5.79
C GLU A 93 16.83 -14.89 5.91
N ALA A 94 16.58 -13.60 6.20
CA ALA A 94 15.22 -13.08 6.31
C ALA A 94 14.58 -12.95 4.92
N MET A 95 13.55 -13.77 4.67
CA MET A 95 12.76 -13.74 3.44
C MET A 95 11.53 -12.84 3.57
N ASN A 96 11.14 -12.20 2.48
CA ASN A 96 9.92 -11.41 2.43
C ASN A 96 8.70 -12.30 2.16
N GLY A 97 7.52 -11.71 2.23
CA GLY A 97 6.28 -12.46 2.06
C GLY A 97 6.07 -13.05 0.67
N PHE A 98 6.59 -12.40 -0.37
CA PHE A 98 6.49 -12.93 -1.72
C PHE A 98 7.31 -14.21 -1.87
N THR A 99 8.57 -14.21 -1.42
CA THR A 99 9.43 -15.39 -1.45
C THR A 99 8.88 -16.54 -0.60
N LEU A 100 8.30 -16.22 0.57
CA LEU A 100 7.75 -17.23 1.48
C LEU A 100 6.45 -17.88 0.99
N THR A 101 5.62 -17.14 0.24
CA THR A 101 4.22 -17.56 -0.01
C THR A 101 3.78 -17.46 -1.46
N ASP A 102 4.65 -17.00 -2.36
CA ASP A 102 4.29 -16.63 -3.74
C ASP A 102 3.11 -15.63 -3.78
N ALA A 103 3.07 -14.74 -2.78
CA ALA A 103 1.97 -13.80 -2.50
C ALA A 103 0.60 -14.45 -2.21
N VAL A 104 0.54 -15.73 -1.84
CA VAL A 104 -0.70 -16.42 -1.44
C VAL A 104 -0.75 -16.61 0.08
N PHE A 105 -1.52 -15.77 0.76
CA PHE A 105 -1.70 -15.80 2.21
C PHE A 105 -3.11 -15.29 2.60
N LYS A 106 -3.50 -15.48 3.88
CA LYS A 106 -4.83 -15.11 4.42
C LYS A 106 -4.70 -14.39 5.75
#